data_AF-A0A316P3N9-F1
#
_entry.id   AF-A0A316P3N9-F1
#
_cell.length_a   1.000
_cell.length_b   1.000
_cell.length_c   1.000
_cell.angle_alpha   90.00
_cell.angle_beta   90.00
_cell.angle_gamma   90.00
#
_symmetry.space_group_name_H-M   'P 1'
#
loop_
_entity.id
_entity.type
_entity.pdbx_description
1 polymer ?
#
loop_
_entity_poly.entity_id
_entity_poly.type
_entity_poly.pdbx_seq_one_letter_code
_entity_poly.pdbx_strand_id
1 'polypeptide(L)'
;MSTEAEIIAEIEELGRLTEEQEDILYNIALRQEELGRQPTIMLREKVDGDPIYQPMIDREVLTYQLYNHGGAGSHEVVNLIVTLKGMRYVILHSDELSLRRKVDPAGNYRD
;
A
#
# COMPACT_ATOMS: atom_id res chain seq x y z
N MET A 1 -16.92 1.23 -5.05
CA MET A 1 -16.21 0.37 -4.07
C MET A 1 -16.06 -0.98 -4.75
N SER A 2 -14.83 -1.43 -5.02
CA SER A 2 -14.63 -2.70 -5.72
C SER A 2 -15.01 -3.88 -4.82
N THR A 3 -15.71 -4.84 -5.40
CA THR A 3 -16.07 -6.13 -4.83
C THR A 3 -14.91 -7.12 -4.96
N GLU A 4 -14.97 -8.23 -4.23
CA GLU A 4 -14.00 -9.32 -4.35
C GLU A 4 -13.93 -9.89 -5.77
N ALA A 5 -15.09 -10.09 -6.43
CA ALA A 5 -15.14 -10.58 -7.80
C ALA A 5 -14.45 -9.64 -8.80
N GLU A 6 -14.60 -8.31 -8.62
CA GLU A 6 -13.92 -7.32 -9.46
C GLU A 6 -12.40 -7.32 -9.24
N ILE A 7 -11.94 -7.54 -8.00
CA ILE A 7 -10.52 -7.65 -7.69
C ILE A 7 -9.93 -8.92 -8.33
N ILE A 8 -10.64 -10.06 -8.24
CA ILE A 8 -10.21 -11.31 -8.87
C ILE A 8 -10.15 -11.15 -10.39
N ALA A 9 -11.18 -10.56 -11.01
CA ALA A 9 -11.20 -10.32 -12.45
C ALA A 9 -10.03 -9.43 -12.91
N GLU A 10 -9.71 -8.39 -12.15
CA GLU A 10 -8.54 -7.53 -12.45
C GLU A 10 -7.22 -8.30 -12.31
N ILE A 11 -7.09 -9.18 -11.33
CA ILE A 11 -5.91 -10.05 -11.17
C ILE A 11 -5.78 -11.02 -12.34
N GLU A 12 -6.90 -11.56 -12.84
CA GLU A 12 -6.91 -12.44 -14.03
C GLU A 12 -6.50 -11.68 -15.30
N GLU A 13 -6.89 -10.42 -15.44
CA GLU A 13 -6.59 -9.58 -16.60
C GLU A 13 -5.17 -9.01 -16.57
N LEU A 14 -4.77 -8.40 -15.44
CA LEU A 14 -3.53 -7.62 -15.31
C LEU A 14 -2.42 -8.35 -14.57
N GLY A 15 -2.72 -9.52 -14.00
CA GLY A 15 -1.84 -10.21 -13.07
C GLY A 15 -1.91 -9.66 -11.64
N ARG A 16 -1.32 -10.41 -10.71
CA ARG A 16 -1.08 -9.93 -9.34
C ARG A 16 -0.08 -8.77 -9.34
N LEU A 17 -0.14 -7.97 -8.28
CA LEU A 17 0.97 -7.10 -7.94
C LEU A 17 2.24 -7.94 -7.72
N THR A 18 3.40 -7.33 -7.94
CA THR A 18 4.68 -8.00 -7.62
C THR A 18 4.80 -8.27 -6.12
N GLU A 19 5.60 -9.25 -5.73
CA GLU A 19 5.82 -9.59 -4.32
C GLU A 19 6.22 -8.36 -3.48
N GLU A 20 7.13 -7.53 -4.00
CA GLU A 20 7.57 -6.29 -3.34
C GLU A 20 6.41 -5.28 -3.16
N GLN A 21 5.57 -5.10 -4.17
CA GLN A 21 4.40 -4.22 -4.10
C GLN A 21 3.38 -4.74 -3.06
N GLU A 22 3.14 -6.05 -3.04
CA GLU A 22 2.23 -6.66 -2.08
C GLU A 22 2.73 -6.52 -0.64
N ASP A 23 4.02 -6.74 -0.41
CA ASP A 23 4.64 -6.59 0.90
C ASP A 23 4.56 -5.15 1.39
N ILE A 24 4.82 -4.17 0.51
CA ILE A 24 4.67 -2.75 0.82
C ILE A 24 3.21 -2.42 1.15
N LEU A 25 2.27 -2.82 0.27
CA LEU A 25 0.84 -2.55 0.45
C LEU A 25 0.33 -3.14 1.77
N TYR A 26 0.74 -4.37 2.10
CA TYR A 26 0.36 -5.04 3.33
C TYR A 26 0.91 -4.33 4.57
N ASN A 27 2.19 -3.94 4.55
CA ASN A 27 2.79 -3.22 5.68
C ASN A 27 2.11 -1.87 5.93
N ILE A 28 1.74 -1.13 4.88
CA ILE A 28 1.01 0.13 5.02
C ILE A 28 -0.40 -0.14 5.61
N ALA A 29 -1.09 -1.19 5.17
CA ALA A 29 -2.41 -1.57 5.68
C ALA A 29 -2.40 -1.86 7.19
N LEU A 30 -1.40 -2.60 7.68
CA LEU A 30 -1.24 -2.89 9.11
C LEU A 30 -1.00 -1.63 9.94
N ARG A 31 -0.20 -0.69 9.42
CA ARG A 31 0.05 0.60 10.08
C ARG A 31 -1.18 1.49 10.14
N GLN A 32 -2.07 1.40 9.15
CA GLN A 32 -3.34 2.14 9.11
C GLN A 32 -4.36 1.61 10.13
N GLU A 33 -4.59 0.30 10.18
CA GLU A 33 -5.69 -0.27 10.98
C GLU A 33 -5.23 -0.85 12.33
N GLU A 34 -4.11 -1.59 12.36
CA GLU A 34 -3.73 -2.40 13.52
C GLU A 34 -2.83 -1.65 14.51
N LEU A 35 -1.95 -0.77 14.02
CA LEU A 35 -0.93 -0.10 14.85
C LEU A 35 -1.26 1.35 15.23
N GLY A 36 -2.54 1.73 15.20
CA GLY A 36 -3.00 3.03 15.68
C GLY A 36 -2.85 4.19 14.69
N ARG A 37 -3.03 3.93 13.37
CA ARG A 37 -2.92 4.91 12.28
C ARG A 37 -1.57 5.63 12.26
N GLN A 38 -0.50 4.88 12.06
CA GLN A 38 0.80 5.46 11.77
C GLN A 38 0.87 5.90 10.30
N PRO A 39 1.15 7.18 10.00
CA PRO A 39 1.26 7.63 8.62
C PRO A 39 2.51 7.05 7.95
N THR A 40 2.40 6.76 6.66
CA THR A 40 3.54 6.38 5.82
C THR A 40 3.91 7.57 4.96
N ILE A 41 4.86 8.35 5.46
CA ILE A 41 5.26 9.63 4.88
C ILE A 41 6.39 9.45 3.87
N MET A 42 6.24 10.05 2.69
CA MET A 42 7.25 10.06 1.63
C MET A 42 7.33 11.42 0.92
N LEU A 43 8.46 11.70 0.27
CA LEU A 43 8.54 12.81 -0.69
C LEU A 43 7.73 12.44 -1.94
N ARG A 44 6.92 13.37 -2.45
CA ARG A 44 6.07 13.13 -3.63
C ARG A 44 6.87 12.67 -4.85
N GLU A 45 8.04 13.27 -5.06
CA GLU A 45 8.96 12.92 -6.16
C GLU A 45 9.53 11.49 -6.08
N LYS A 46 9.35 10.80 -4.93
CA LYS A 46 9.73 9.40 -4.73
C LYS A 46 8.56 8.44 -4.90
N VAL A 47 7.38 8.95 -5.24
CA VAL A 47 6.14 8.19 -5.38
C VAL A 47 5.60 8.33 -6.79
N ASP A 48 5.43 9.57 -7.26
CA ASP A 48 4.90 9.83 -8.61
C ASP A 48 5.88 9.32 -9.67
N GLY A 49 5.40 8.41 -10.53
CA GLY A 49 6.18 7.79 -11.59
C GLY A 49 7.16 6.69 -11.13
N ASP A 50 7.21 6.39 -9.83
CA ASP A 50 8.04 5.29 -9.31
C ASP A 50 7.45 3.93 -9.73
N PRO A 51 8.26 2.98 -10.25
CA PRO A 51 7.75 1.71 -10.78
C PRO A 51 7.15 0.79 -9.70
N ILE A 52 7.43 1.03 -8.42
CA ILE A 52 6.83 0.30 -7.31
C ILE A 52 5.45 0.91 -7.00
N TYR A 53 5.39 2.24 -6.78
CA TYR A 53 4.16 2.89 -6.30
C TYR A 53 3.16 3.22 -7.40
N GLN A 54 3.61 3.65 -8.58
CA GLN A 54 2.73 4.11 -9.65
C GLN A 54 1.74 3.02 -10.10
N PRO A 55 2.13 1.74 -10.30
CA PRO A 55 1.17 0.70 -10.66
C PRO A 55 0.12 0.45 -9.57
N MET A 56 0.48 0.61 -8.29
CA MET A 56 -0.47 0.47 -7.18
C MET A 56 -1.46 1.65 -7.13
N ILE A 57 -1.01 2.84 -7.50
CA ILE A 57 -1.85 4.04 -7.62
C ILE A 57 -2.78 3.94 -8.82
N ASP A 58 -2.26 3.52 -9.98
CA ASP A 58 -3.03 3.34 -11.21
C ASP A 58 -4.11 2.28 -11.06
N ARG A 59 -3.83 1.22 -10.27
CA ARG A 59 -4.80 0.19 -9.91
C ARG A 59 -5.71 0.58 -8.74
N GLU A 60 -5.60 1.80 -8.23
CA GLU A 60 -6.41 2.33 -7.13
C GLU A 60 -6.35 1.49 -5.83
N VAL A 61 -5.33 0.65 -5.66
CA VAL A 61 -5.11 -0.11 -4.41
C VAL A 61 -4.34 0.74 -3.39
N LEU A 62 -3.58 1.71 -3.87
CA LEU A 62 -2.89 2.72 -3.08
C LEU A 62 -3.33 4.12 -3.54
N THR A 63 -3.40 5.06 -2.62
CA THR A 63 -3.56 6.48 -2.89
C THR A 63 -2.70 7.27 -1.90
N TYR A 64 -2.74 8.60 -1.97
CA TYR A 64 -2.04 9.40 -0.99
C TYR A 64 -2.74 10.73 -0.70
N GLN A 65 -2.51 11.24 0.50
CA GLN A 65 -2.85 12.61 0.89
C GLN A 65 -1.62 13.51 0.72
N LEU A 66 -1.75 14.60 -0.04
CA LEU A 66 -0.70 15.59 -0.25
C LEU A 66 -0.65 16.59 0.92
N TYR A 67 0.54 16.81 1.46
CA TYR A 67 0.87 17.91 2.35
C TYR A 67 1.82 18.86 1.62
N ASN A 68 1.29 20.04 1.28
CA ASN A 68 2.07 21.13 0.72
C ASN A 68 1.97 22.32 1.68
N HIS A 69 3.12 22.74 2.23
CA HIS A 69 3.19 23.84 3.18
C HIS A 69 3.34 25.22 2.53
N GLY A 70 3.43 25.29 1.20
CA GLY A 70 3.56 26.53 0.43
C GLY A 70 4.93 27.19 0.58
N GLY A 71 5.67 27.30 -0.53
CA GLY A 71 6.93 28.03 -0.58
C GLY A 71 7.73 27.70 -1.84
N ALA A 72 8.45 28.67 -2.40
CA ALA A 72 9.39 28.40 -3.49
C ALA A 72 10.47 27.43 -2.98
N GLY A 73 10.57 26.24 -3.59
CA GLY A 73 11.50 25.18 -3.16
C GLY A 73 10.98 24.26 -2.05
N SER A 74 9.69 24.30 -1.68
CA SER A 74 9.13 23.34 -0.72
C SER A 74 9.02 21.95 -1.35
N HIS A 75 9.63 20.94 -0.72
CA HIS A 75 9.41 19.55 -1.11
C HIS A 75 8.00 19.12 -0.71
N GLU A 76 7.22 18.72 -1.70
CA GLU A 76 5.90 18.14 -1.45
C GLU A 76 6.03 16.78 -0.78
N VAL A 77 5.24 16.59 0.29
CA VAL A 77 5.25 15.38 1.10
C VAL A 77 3.88 14.72 0.98
N VAL A 78 3.86 13.39 0.92
CA VAL A 78 2.62 12.62 0.82
C VAL A 78 2.52 11.63 1.98
N ASN A 79 1.31 11.37 2.45
CA ASN A 79 0.99 10.21 3.28
C ASN A 79 0.31 9.15 2.41
N LEU A 80 0.96 8.01 2.27
CA LEU A 80 0.42 6.86 1.53
C LEU A 80 -0.73 6.22 2.30
N ILE A 81 -1.79 5.89 1.58
CA ILE A 81 -3.04 5.35 2.11
C ILE A 81 -3.46 4.18 1.23
N VAL A 82 -3.52 2.98 1.79
CA VAL A 82 -4.20 1.83 1.22
C VAL A 82 -5.68 2.14 1.13
N THR A 83 -6.24 2.05 -0.07
CA THR A 83 -7.65 2.32 -0.32
C THR A 83 -8.53 1.19 0.21
N LEU A 84 -9.85 1.34 0.18
CA LEU A 84 -10.75 0.22 0.49
C LEU A 84 -10.60 -0.96 -0.48
N LYS A 85 -10.26 -0.69 -1.75
CA LYS A 85 -9.93 -1.72 -2.74
C LYS A 85 -8.64 -2.44 -2.35
N GLY A 86 -7.59 -1.69 -2.02
CA GLY A 86 -6.32 -2.25 -1.54
C GLY A 86 -6.48 -3.05 -0.24
N MET A 87 -7.32 -2.58 0.68
CA MET A 87 -7.60 -3.30 1.93
C MET A 87 -8.27 -4.65 1.64
N ARG A 88 -9.26 -4.68 0.73
CA ARG A 88 -9.88 -5.94 0.29
C ARG A 88 -8.88 -6.86 -0.40
N TYR A 89 -8.04 -6.33 -1.29
CA TYR A 89 -6.96 -7.09 -1.93
C TYR A 89 -6.06 -7.77 -0.90
N VAL A 90 -5.62 -7.00 0.10
CA VAL A 90 -4.78 -7.50 1.19
C VAL A 90 -5.48 -8.58 2.01
N ILE A 91 -6.77 -8.41 2.33
CA ILE A 91 -7.55 -9.40 3.07
C ILE A 91 -7.68 -10.71 2.28
N LEU A 92 -7.90 -10.64 0.96
CA LEU A 92 -8.02 -11.83 0.11
C LEU A 92 -6.74 -12.68 0.09
N HIS A 93 -5.60 -12.05 0.32
CA HIS A 93 -4.28 -12.70 0.27
C HIS A 93 -3.59 -12.73 1.63
N SER A 94 -4.29 -12.44 2.74
CA SER A 94 -3.67 -12.16 4.03
C SER A 94 -2.87 -13.32 4.60
N ASP A 95 -3.33 -14.56 4.37
CA ASP A 95 -2.64 -15.75 4.87
C ASP A 95 -1.26 -15.89 4.22
N GLU A 96 -1.18 -15.68 2.91
CA GLU A 96 0.09 -15.71 2.17
C GLU A 96 0.98 -14.52 2.55
N LEU A 97 0.42 -13.29 2.54
CA LEU A 97 1.17 -12.06 2.82
C LEU A 97 1.71 -12.02 4.25
N SER A 98 0.94 -12.53 5.22
CA SER A 98 1.39 -12.66 6.60
C SER A 98 2.61 -13.57 6.69
N LEU A 99 2.62 -14.72 6.01
CA LEU A 99 3.73 -15.67 6.08
C LEU A 99 5.04 -15.14 5.50
N ARG A 100 4.99 -14.20 4.55
CA ARG A 100 6.20 -13.56 3.99
C ARG A 100 6.93 -12.64 4.98
N ARG A 101 6.24 -12.18 6.03
CA ARG A 101 6.83 -11.26 7.02
C ARG A 101 7.86 -11.96 7.88
N LYS A 102 9.07 -11.40 7.91
CA LYS A 102 10.13 -11.81 8.85
C LYS A 102 9.79 -11.51 10.31
N VAL A 103 8.99 -10.48 10.56
CA VAL A 103 8.62 -10.03 11.90
C VAL A 103 7.11 -9.90 12.07
N ASP A 104 6.59 -10.33 13.21
CA ASP A 104 5.19 -10.18 13.59
C ASP A 104 4.85 -8.70 13.92
N PRO A 105 3.56 -8.34 14.13
CA PRO A 105 3.18 -6.97 14.51
C PRO A 105 3.81 -6.46 15.82
N ALA A 106 4.25 -7.34 16.72
CA ALA A 106 4.95 -6.99 17.95
C ALA A 106 6.48 -6.83 17.76
N GLY A 107 6.99 -7.07 16.55
CA GLY A 107 8.41 -6.98 16.20
C GLY A 107 9.22 -8.24 16.49
N ASN A 108 8.57 -9.37 16.83
CA ASN A 108 9.26 -10.64 17.04
C ASN A 108 9.57 -11.30 15.69
N TYR A 109 10.75 -11.89 15.56
CA TYR A 109 11.08 -12.71 14.40
C TYR A 109 10.17 -13.94 14.36
N ARG A 110 9.69 -14.28 13.16
CA ARG A 110 8.97 -15.53 12.90
C ARG A 110 10.02 -16.62 12.55
N ASP A 111 9.90 -17.78 13.20
CA ASP A 111 10.77 -18.95 12.99
C ASP A 111 10.66 -19.54 11.57
#